data_AF-R7UFE4-F1
#
_entry.id   AF-R7UFE4-F1
#
_cell.length_a   1.000
_cell.length_b   1.000
_cell.length_c   1.000
_cell.angle_alpha   90.00
_cell.angle_beta   90.00
_cell.angle_gamma   90.00
#
_symmetry.space_group_name_H-M   'P 1'
#
loop_
_entity.id
_entity.type
_entity.pdbx_description
1 polymer ?
#
loop_
_entity_poly.entity_id
_entity_poly.type
_entity_poly.pdbx_seq_one_letter_code
_entity_poly.pdbx_strand_id
1 'polypeptide(L)'
;MQALKNSLSELAMCAASTKEEEASPRSKLYVSLKNLMSNQYATNGVFNRLLEDLRKDLFPAFVPDFDALPTSEKDQLFSMGMFTCRMHLVINTAPAAVKGLTAFVEAISLLRTQSPDLKLLNKIALELITLELLVLVERQASSQLPEVKYWNPSKELIESTKNVPKTIVMEERNMAVLDNLLRCKLSISAHNLETTLMWWQNKPAGYLEDLTKPQREKLHMEARKKIPQMKCAINKHRKVLREKVEQKLKDKHQKKEKQEVRHINMRLKASREVSSYANLSEILARNDGASEVPAPTLVYKEPQDINQATVEKKRELKLKLEKVKKGRQSS
;
A
#
# COMPACT_ATOMS: atom_id res chain seq x y z
N MET A 1 -19.37 -8.15 -10.31
CA MET A 1 -18.42 -7.91 -11.41
C MET A 1 -18.47 -6.48 -11.96
N GLN A 2 -19.65 -5.89 -12.22
CA GLN A 2 -19.75 -4.55 -12.83
C GLN A 2 -19.08 -3.43 -12.03
N ALA A 3 -19.20 -3.40 -10.69
CA ALA A 3 -18.59 -2.36 -9.86
C ALA A 3 -17.04 -2.39 -9.90
N LEU A 4 -16.44 -3.57 -9.77
CA LEU A 4 -14.99 -3.75 -9.95
C LEU A 4 -14.55 -3.39 -11.37
N LYS A 5 -15.37 -3.75 -12.37
CA LYS A 5 -15.15 -3.38 -13.77
C LYS A 5 -15.14 -1.86 -13.94
N ASN A 6 -16.03 -1.14 -13.26
CA ASN A 6 -16.12 0.32 -13.26
C ASN A 6 -14.93 0.97 -12.54
N SER A 7 -14.51 0.48 -11.36
CA SER A 7 -13.36 1.03 -10.64
C SER A 7 -12.03 0.80 -11.37
N LEU A 8 -11.88 -0.36 -12.02
CA LEU A 8 -10.74 -0.62 -12.93
C LEU A 8 -10.85 0.19 -14.23
N SER A 9 -12.06 0.57 -14.64
CA SER A 9 -12.31 1.48 -15.75
C SER A 9 -11.82 2.89 -15.44
N GLU A 10 -12.17 3.41 -14.26
CA GLU A 10 -11.74 4.73 -13.77
C GLU A 10 -10.21 4.81 -13.58
N LEU A 11 -9.60 3.78 -12.99
CA LEU A 11 -8.14 3.69 -12.84
C LEU A 11 -7.40 3.60 -14.18
N ALA A 12 -7.96 2.89 -15.17
CA ALA A 12 -7.40 2.82 -16.51
C ALA A 12 -7.60 4.13 -17.30
N MET A 13 -8.74 4.81 -17.12
CA MET A 13 -9.03 6.13 -17.68
C MET A 13 -8.07 7.21 -17.17
N CYS A 14 -7.62 7.11 -15.91
CA CYS A 14 -6.61 8.03 -15.37
C CYS A 14 -5.20 7.82 -15.95
N ALA A 15 -4.95 6.69 -16.64
CA ALA A 15 -3.63 6.28 -17.09
C ALA A 15 -3.47 6.24 -18.63
N ALA A 16 -4.55 6.43 -19.40
CA ALA A 16 -4.57 6.31 -20.85
C ALA A 16 -5.27 7.51 -21.51
N SER A 17 -4.80 7.95 -22.68
CA SER A 17 -5.30 9.16 -23.35
C SER A 17 -6.40 8.85 -24.38
N THR A 18 -6.53 7.58 -24.78
CA THR A 18 -7.47 7.13 -25.83
C THR A 18 -8.18 5.82 -25.45
N LYS A 19 -9.32 5.53 -26.09
CA LYS A 19 -10.13 4.32 -25.82
C LYS A 19 -9.44 3.01 -26.21
N GLU A 20 -8.55 3.00 -27.20
CA GLU A 20 -7.75 1.82 -27.55
C GLU A 20 -6.60 1.59 -26.57
N GLU A 21 -6.04 2.68 -26.01
CA GLU A 21 -5.08 2.60 -24.92
C GLU A 21 -5.71 2.15 -23.59
N GLU A 22 -7.03 2.15 -23.41
CA GLU A 22 -7.67 1.67 -22.16
C GLU A 22 -7.63 0.14 -22.01
N ALA A 23 -7.69 -0.61 -23.12
CA ALA A 23 -7.86 -2.06 -23.07
C ALA A 23 -6.61 -2.80 -22.57
N SER A 24 -5.42 -2.30 -22.93
CA SER A 24 -4.12 -2.91 -22.58
C SER A 24 -3.71 -2.69 -21.11
N PRO A 25 -3.78 -1.48 -20.53
CA PRO A 25 -3.59 -1.23 -19.10
C PRO A 25 -4.65 -1.92 -18.25
N ARG A 26 -5.91 -2.00 -18.70
CA ARG A 26 -6.97 -2.69 -17.95
C ARG A 26 -6.71 -4.20 -17.89
N SER A 27 -6.25 -4.82 -18.98
CA SER A 27 -5.85 -6.24 -18.97
C SER A 27 -4.57 -6.45 -18.15
N LYS A 28 -3.56 -5.59 -18.27
CA LYS A 28 -2.33 -5.62 -17.46
C LYS A 28 -2.60 -5.43 -15.97
N LEU A 29 -3.51 -4.54 -15.59
CA LEU A 29 -3.91 -4.29 -14.20
C LEU A 29 -4.71 -5.47 -13.65
N TYR A 30 -5.64 -6.03 -14.43
CA TYR A 30 -6.40 -7.22 -14.04
C TYR A 30 -5.49 -8.46 -13.88
N VAL A 31 -4.55 -8.66 -14.81
CA VAL A 31 -3.53 -9.71 -14.72
C VAL A 31 -2.58 -9.44 -13.55
N SER A 32 -2.20 -8.19 -13.30
CA SER A 32 -1.38 -7.81 -12.15
C SER A 32 -2.10 -8.06 -10.84
N LEU A 33 -3.39 -7.71 -10.71
CA LEU A 33 -4.20 -8.00 -9.52
C LEU A 33 -4.42 -9.51 -9.35
N LYS A 34 -4.72 -10.24 -10.42
CA LYS A 34 -4.85 -11.69 -10.39
C LYS A 34 -3.54 -12.35 -9.97
N ASN A 35 -2.40 -11.90 -10.51
CA ASN A 35 -1.06 -12.38 -10.17
C ASN A 35 -0.63 -11.96 -8.76
N LEU A 36 -1.08 -10.78 -8.30
CA LEU A 36 -0.86 -10.28 -6.95
C LEU A 36 -1.63 -11.15 -5.93
N MET A 37 -2.83 -11.58 -6.30
CA MET A 37 -3.70 -12.44 -5.49
C MET A 37 -3.38 -13.94 -5.61
N SER A 38 -2.74 -14.40 -6.70
CA SER A 38 -2.35 -15.80 -6.89
C SER A 38 -0.94 -16.11 -6.38
N ASN A 39 -0.04 -15.13 -6.37
CA ASN A 39 1.29 -15.25 -5.76
C ASN A 39 1.28 -14.56 -4.39
N GLN A 40 0.42 -15.04 -3.50
CA GLN A 40 0.21 -14.48 -2.17
C GLN A 40 1.51 -14.38 -1.37
N TYR A 41 2.52 -15.21 -1.64
CA TYR A 41 3.81 -15.15 -0.94
C TYR A 41 4.59 -13.85 -1.23
N ALA A 42 4.85 -13.55 -2.50
CA ALA A 42 5.61 -12.36 -2.88
C ALA A 42 4.86 -11.07 -2.48
N THR A 43 3.53 -11.13 -2.49
CA THR A 43 2.68 -9.98 -2.16
C THR A 43 2.49 -9.80 -0.67
N ASN A 44 2.48 -10.87 0.12
CA ASN A 44 2.50 -10.78 1.58
C ASN A 44 3.78 -10.10 2.08
N GLY A 45 4.95 -10.37 1.49
CA GLY A 45 6.19 -9.69 1.87
C GLY A 45 6.18 -8.18 1.59
N VAL A 46 5.63 -7.77 0.44
CA VAL A 46 5.44 -6.34 0.10
C VAL A 46 4.36 -5.72 1.00
N PHE A 47 3.25 -6.41 1.19
CA PHE A 47 2.13 -5.95 2.02
C PHE A 47 2.53 -5.79 3.49
N ASN A 48 3.28 -6.74 4.03
CA ASN A 48 3.81 -6.69 5.39
C ASN A 48 4.74 -5.48 5.58
N ARG A 49 5.61 -5.19 4.61
CA ARG A 49 6.43 -3.95 4.63
C ARG A 49 5.58 -2.69 4.60
N LEU A 50 4.58 -2.63 3.73
CA LEU A 50 3.65 -1.50 3.66
C LEU A 50 2.85 -1.32 4.96
N LEU A 51 2.46 -2.40 5.61
CA LEU A 51 1.80 -2.37 6.92
C LEU A 51 2.74 -1.89 8.02
N GLU A 52 3.99 -2.34 8.00
CA GLU A 52 5.02 -1.90 8.93
C GLU A 52 5.28 -0.39 8.78
N ASP A 53 5.43 0.11 7.55
CA ASP A 53 5.60 1.53 7.26
C ASP A 53 4.37 2.33 7.70
N LEU A 54 3.17 1.85 7.41
CA LEU A 54 1.92 2.46 7.87
C LEU A 54 1.87 2.53 9.41
N ARG A 55 2.32 1.48 10.12
CA ARG A 55 2.37 1.47 11.58
C ARG A 55 3.40 2.45 12.13
N LYS A 56 4.57 2.56 11.50
CA LYS A 56 5.59 3.56 11.83
C LYS A 56 5.04 4.97 11.72
N ASP A 57 4.19 5.23 10.73
CA ASP A 57 3.54 6.53 10.56
C ASP A 57 2.40 6.77 11.56
N LEU A 58 1.62 5.73 11.89
CA LEU A 58 0.41 5.88 12.70
C LEU A 58 0.67 5.79 14.21
N PHE A 59 1.48 4.86 14.70
CA PHE A 59 1.61 4.64 16.15
C PHE A 59 2.08 5.85 16.95
N PRO A 60 3.02 6.68 16.48
CA PRO A 60 3.36 7.92 17.18
C PRO A 60 2.17 8.86 17.41
N ALA A 61 1.11 8.75 16.58
CA ALA A 61 -0.10 9.57 16.71
C ALA A 61 -1.19 8.96 17.60
N PHE A 62 -1.11 7.66 17.93
CA PHE A 62 -2.17 6.93 18.65
C PHE A 62 -1.71 6.34 19.98
N VAL A 63 -0.41 6.11 20.17
CA VAL A 63 0.16 5.56 21.41
C VAL A 63 0.77 6.72 22.21
N PRO A 64 0.26 7.05 23.41
CA PRO A 64 0.87 8.05 24.27
C PRO A 64 2.32 7.69 24.60
N ASP A 65 3.20 8.69 24.61
CA ASP A 65 4.63 8.53 24.91
C ASP A 65 5.33 7.46 24.07
N PHE A 66 4.88 7.26 22.81
CA PHE A 66 5.47 6.27 21.91
C PHE A 66 6.99 6.39 21.81
N ASP A 67 7.52 7.62 21.79
CA ASP A 67 8.95 7.88 21.71
C ASP A 67 9.73 7.40 22.94
N ALA A 68 9.10 7.33 24.11
CA ALA A 68 9.70 6.84 25.35
C ALA A 68 9.73 5.30 25.44
N LEU A 69 9.02 4.59 24.57
CA LEU A 69 8.99 3.13 24.59
C LEU A 69 10.36 2.53 24.25
N PRO A 70 10.75 1.41 24.91
CA PRO A 70 11.93 0.64 24.53
C PRO A 70 11.90 0.23 23.05
N THR A 71 13.06 0.18 22.40
CA THR A 71 13.17 -0.23 20.98
C THR A 71 12.53 -1.60 20.74
N SER A 72 12.70 -2.55 21.68
CA SER A 72 12.10 -3.87 21.60
C SER A 72 10.56 -3.87 21.56
N GLU A 73 9.92 -2.94 22.27
CA GLU A 73 8.45 -2.81 22.26
C GLU A 73 7.97 -2.12 20.98
N LYS A 74 8.70 -1.10 20.50
CA LYS A 74 8.43 -0.47 19.20
C LYS A 74 8.50 -1.49 18.06
N ASP A 75 9.53 -2.34 18.06
CA ASP A 75 9.69 -3.40 17.06
C ASP A 75 8.57 -4.44 17.12
N GLN A 76 8.08 -4.79 18.31
CA GLN A 76 6.91 -5.65 18.47
C GLN A 76 5.64 -4.99 17.90
N LEU A 77 5.43 -3.70 18.17
CA LEU A 77 4.30 -2.96 17.62
C LEU A 77 4.36 -2.93 16.09
N PHE A 78 5.52 -2.63 15.50
CA PHE A 78 5.69 -2.61 14.04
C PHE A 78 5.48 -3.98 13.39
N SER A 79 5.92 -5.05 14.05
CA SER A 79 5.77 -6.44 13.58
C SER A 79 4.44 -7.11 13.96
N MET A 80 3.51 -6.41 14.61
CA MET A 80 2.21 -6.96 15.01
C MET A 80 1.35 -7.28 13.78
N GLY A 81 0.72 -8.45 13.70
CA GLY A 81 -0.23 -8.76 12.62
C GLY A 81 0.43 -8.85 11.25
N MET A 82 1.63 -9.42 11.19
CA MET A 82 2.28 -9.80 9.93
C MET A 82 1.56 -11.01 9.35
N PHE A 83 1.21 -10.93 8.08
CA PHE A 83 0.52 -12.01 7.38
C PHE A 83 1.56 -13.03 6.92
N THR A 84 1.67 -14.12 7.66
CA THR A 84 2.42 -15.31 7.26
C THR A 84 1.45 -16.46 7.17
N CYS A 85 1.06 -16.87 5.95
CA CYS A 85 0.28 -18.10 5.81
C CYS A 85 1.23 -19.30 5.91
N ARG A 86 1.11 -20.04 7.01
CA ARG A 86 1.94 -21.22 7.33
C ARG A 86 1.84 -22.33 6.27
N MET A 87 0.73 -22.36 5.52
CA MET A 87 0.54 -23.28 4.41
C MET A 87 1.35 -22.93 3.15
N HIS A 88 1.87 -21.71 3.00
CA HIS A 88 2.70 -21.38 1.83
C HIS A 88 3.96 -22.24 1.74
N LEU A 89 4.49 -22.68 2.88
CA LEU A 89 5.66 -23.55 2.93
C LEU A 89 5.39 -24.90 2.24
N VAL A 90 4.16 -25.41 2.36
CA VAL A 90 3.67 -26.66 1.75
C VAL A 90 3.12 -26.43 0.33
N ILE A 91 2.39 -25.32 0.14
CA ILE A 91 1.79 -24.97 -1.16
C ILE A 91 2.87 -24.68 -2.19
N ASN A 92 3.99 -24.06 -1.80
CA ASN A 92 5.07 -23.74 -2.73
C ASN A 92 5.97 -24.95 -3.04
N THR A 93 5.95 -25.99 -2.20
CA THR A 93 6.66 -27.25 -2.45
C THR A 93 6.07 -27.97 -3.67
N ALA A 94 4.74 -27.94 -3.82
CA ALA A 94 4.07 -28.66 -4.90
C ALA A 94 4.45 -28.15 -6.32
N PRO A 95 4.38 -26.85 -6.67
CA PRO A 95 4.83 -26.35 -7.95
C PRO A 95 6.32 -26.56 -8.22
N ALA A 96 7.16 -26.46 -7.19
CA ALA A 96 8.60 -26.72 -7.31
C ALA A 96 8.88 -28.20 -7.60
N ALA A 97 8.23 -29.10 -6.88
CA ALA A 97 8.30 -30.55 -7.12
C ALA A 97 7.80 -30.91 -8.53
N VAL A 98 6.68 -30.33 -8.97
CA VAL A 98 6.14 -30.54 -10.32
C VAL A 98 7.14 -30.08 -11.39
N LYS A 99 7.72 -28.87 -11.25
CA LYS A 99 8.74 -28.38 -12.21
C LYS A 99 9.98 -29.29 -12.25
N GLY A 100 10.47 -29.72 -11.09
CA GLY A 100 11.61 -30.64 -11.01
C GLY A 100 11.31 -31.98 -11.66
N LEU A 101 10.14 -32.56 -11.39
CA LEU A 101 9.68 -33.82 -12.00
C LEU A 101 9.47 -33.68 -13.52
N THR A 102 8.89 -32.57 -13.99
CA THR A 102 8.71 -32.32 -15.43
C THR A 102 10.07 -32.23 -16.14
N ALA A 103 11.01 -31.44 -15.61
CA ALA A 103 12.36 -31.34 -16.19
C ALA A 103 13.08 -32.69 -16.22
N PHE A 104 12.88 -33.51 -15.19
CA PHE A 104 13.43 -34.87 -15.13
C PHE A 104 12.81 -35.80 -16.18
N VAL A 105 11.49 -35.79 -16.34
CA VAL A 105 10.79 -36.60 -17.35
C VAL A 105 11.20 -36.20 -18.76
N GLU A 106 11.38 -34.90 -19.02
CA GLU A 106 11.89 -34.39 -20.29
C GLU A 106 13.32 -34.87 -20.55
N ALA A 107 14.20 -34.79 -19.55
CA ALA A 107 15.58 -35.29 -19.64
C ALA A 107 15.65 -36.80 -19.92
N ILE A 108 14.82 -37.61 -19.25
CA ILE A 108 14.72 -39.06 -19.51
C ILE A 108 14.21 -39.33 -20.92
N SER A 109 13.20 -38.58 -21.37
CA SER A 109 12.57 -38.80 -22.68
C SER A 109 13.56 -38.59 -23.84
N LEU A 110 14.60 -37.77 -23.62
CA LEU A 110 15.72 -37.57 -24.56
C LEU A 110 16.70 -38.75 -24.57
N LEU A 111 16.81 -39.51 -23.48
CA LEU A 111 17.80 -40.57 -23.26
C LEU A 111 17.27 -41.96 -23.61
N ARG A 112 16.57 -42.10 -24.74
CA ARG A 112 15.74 -43.24 -25.23
C ARG A 112 16.31 -44.67 -25.23
N THR A 113 17.40 -44.99 -24.53
CA THR A 113 18.03 -46.30 -24.47
C THR A 113 17.99 -46.89 -23.06
N GLN A 114 17.58 -48.15 -22.92
CA GLN A 114 17.62 -48.93 -21.67
C GLN A 114 19.06 -49.28 -21.26
N SER A 115 19.93 -48.29 -21.09
CA SER A 115 21.29 -48.52 -20.60
C SER A 115 21.30 -48.55 -19.06
N PRO A 116 22.27 -49.26 -18.44
CA PRO A 116 22.50 -49.22 -16.98
C PRO A 116 22.66 -47.80 -16.42
N ASP A 117 22.96 -46.82 -17.28
CA ASP A 117 23.08 -45.40 -16.92
C ASP A 117 21.75 -44.77 -16.50
N LEU A 118 20.61 -45.31 -16.94
CA LEU A 118 19.29 -44.78 -16.59
C LEU A 118 19.03 -44.84 -15.08
N LYS A 119 19.50 -45.91 -14.39
CA LYS A 119 19.37 -46.02 -12.93
C LYS A 119 20.20 -44.95 -12.21
N LEU A 120 21.42 -44.70 -12.68
CA LEU A 120 22.30 -43.68 -12.11
C LEU A 120 21.73 -42.27 -12.34
N LEU A 121 21.23 -41.99 -13.54
CA LEU A 121 20.59 -40.72 -13.89
C LEU A 121 19.33 -40.47 -13.06
N ASN A 122 18.51 -41.49 -12.82
CA ASN A 122 17.33 -41.38 -11.95
C ASN A 122 17.72 -41.01 -10.51
N LYS A 123 18.79 -41.61 -9.99
CA LYS A 123 19.31 -41.31 -8.66
C LYS A 123 19.80 -39.87 -8.56
N ILE A 124 20.63 -39.43 -9.53
CA ILE A 124 21.15 -38.06 -9.58
C ILE A 124 20.01 -37.03 -9.65
N ALA A 125 18.99 -37.29 -10.46
CA ALA A 125 17.87 -36.38 -10.59
C ALA A 125 17.00 -36.31 -9.33
N LEU A 126 16.74 -37.45 -8.66
CA LEU A 126 16.05 -37.47 -7.38
C LEU A 126 16.81 -36.70 -6.31
N GLU A 127 18.14 -36.86 -6.26
CA GLU A 127 19.02 -36.11 -5.36
C GLU A 127 18.96 -34.61 -5.64
N LEU A 128 19.03 -34.19 -6.91
CA LEU A 128 18.91 -32.78 -7.31
C LEU A 128 17.54 -32.18 -6.98
N ILE A 129 16.45 -32.89 -7.27
CA ILE A 129 15.08 -32.43 -6.94
C ILE A 129 14.94 -32.30 -5.43
N THR A 130 15.41 -33.28 -4.67
CA THR A 130 15.31 -33.27 -3.21
C THR A 130 16.17 -32.15 -2.60
N LEU A 131 17.34 -31.89 -3.15
CA LEU A 131 18.21 -30.79 -2.73
C LEU A 131 17.56 -29.42 -2.99
N GLU A 132 16.96 -29.22 -4.18
CA GLU A 132 16.22 -28.00 -4.48
C GLU A 132 15.00 -27.80 -3.57
N LEU A 133 14.27 -28.87 -3.27
CA LEU A 133 13.18 -28.83 -2.30
C LEU A 133 13.68 -28.46 -0.90
N LEU A 134 14.82 -29.00 -0.48
CA LEU A 134 15.43 -28.67 0.81
C LEU A 134 15.83 -27.20 0.89
N VAL A 135 16.54 -26.68 -0.12
CA VAL A 135 16.94 -25.26 -0.19
C VAL A 135 15.72 -24.33 -0.18
N LEU A 136 14.65 -24.71 -0.89
CA LEU A 136 13.40 -23.95 -0.89
C LEU A 136 12.75 -23.94 0.49
N VAL A 137 12.69 -25.09 1.16
CA VAL A 137 12.18 -25.22 2.53
C VAL A 137 13.01 -24.40 3.50
N GLU A 138 14.34 -24.42 3.43
CA GLU A 138 15.23 -23.65 4.29
C GLU A 138 15.05 -22.13 4.09
N ARG A 139 14.96 -21.66 2.84
CA ARG A 139 14.70 -20.24 2.53
C ARG A 139 13.32 -19.79 3.02
N GLN A 140 12.31 -20.65 2.91
CA GLN A 140 10.97 -20.33 3.38
C GLN A 140 10.85 -20.44 4.90
N ALA A 141 11.50 -21.42 5.53
CA ALA A 141 11.52 -21.57 6.97
C ALA A 141 12.27 -20.42 7.63
N SER A 142 13.42 -20.00 7.11
CA SER A 142 14.16 -18.85 7.65
C SER A 142 13.37 -17.53 7.59
N SER A 143 12.58 -17.31 6.52
CA SER A 143 11.75 -16.12 6.40
C SER A 143 10.43 -16.18 7.18
N GLN A 144 9.82 -17.36 7.31
CA GLN A 144 8.51 -17.53 7.97
C GLN A 144 8.62 -17.92 9.45
N LEU A 145 9.78 -18.44 9.87
CA LEU A 145 10.10 -18.89 11.23
C LEU A 145 11.44 -18.28 11.66
N PRO A 146 11.58 -16.93 11.70
CA PRO A 146 12.84 -16.30 12.05
C PRO A 146 13.34 -16.79 13.42
N GLU A 147 14.57 -17.28 13.43
CA GLU A 147 15.39 -17.60 14.61
C GLU A 147 14.84 -18.62 15.61
N VAL A 148 13.97 -19.56 15.21
CA VAL A 148 13.44 -20.56 16.17
C VAL A 148 12.67 -19.86 17.32
N LYS A 149 12.36 -18.56 17.17
CA LYS A 149 11.83 -17.66 18.21
C LYS A 149 10.49 -18.13 18.79
N TYR A 150 9.77 -18.93 18.00
CA TYR A 150 8.47 -19.50 18.36
C TYR A 150 8.52 -21.01 18.70
N TRP A 151 9.68 -21.65 18.57
CA TRP A 151 9.87 -23.08 18.89
C TRP A 151 9.97 -23.32 20.40
N ASN A 152 10.42 -22.32 21.17
CA ASN A 152 10.42 -22.37 22.63
C ASN A 152 10.08 -20.99 23.23
N PRO A 153 8.80 -20.57 23.16
CA PRO A 153 8.40 -19.26 23.67
C PRO A 153 8.65 -19.16 25.18
N SER A 154 9.05 -17.98 25.66
CA SER A 154 9.21 -17.75 27.10
C SER A 154 7.89 -17.95 27.85
N LYS A 155 7.94 -18.29 29.14
CA LYS A 155 6.73 -18.45 29.98
C LYS A 155 5.85 -17.18 29.95
N GLU A 156 6.47 -16.00 29.91
CA GLU A 156 5.77 -14.71 29.79
C GLU A 156 5.04 -14.57 28.45
N LEU A 157 5.67 -14.99 27.34
CA LEU A 157 5.02 -14.97 26.03
C LEU A 157 3.87 -15.98 25.97
N ILE A 158 4.04 -17.16 26.58
CA ILE A 158 2.97 -18.16 26.67
C ILE A 158 1.77 -17.62 27.45
N GLU A 159 2.00 -16.99 28.61
CA GLU A 159 0.90 -16.48 29.44
C GLU A 159 0.22 -15.26 28.78
N SER A 160 0.99 -14.34 28.18
CA SER A 160 0.42 -13.18 27.47
C SER A 160 -0.37 -13.56 26.21
N THR A 161 -0.01 -14.68 25.56
CA THR A 161 -0.71 -15.19 24.36
C THR A 161 -1.77 -16.24 24.66
N LYS A 162 -2.01 -16.59 25.93
CA LYS A 162 -2.96 -17.65 26.34
C LYS A 162 -4.39 -17.43 25.85
N ASN A 163 -4.78 -16.16 25.67
CA ASN A 163 -6.10 -15.77 25.18
C ASN A 163 -6.15 -15.59 23.66
N VAL A 164 -5.01 -15.68 22.97
CA VAL A 164 -4.96 -15.60 21.50
C VAL A 164 -5.49 -16.93 20.94
N PRO A 165 -6.38 -16.90 19.93
CA PRO A 165 -6.82 -18.12 19.26
C PRO A 165 -5.63 -18.98 18.80
N LYS A 166 -5.62 -20.25 19.21
CA LYS A 166 -4.55 -21.19 18.84
C LYS A 166 -4.50 -21.49 17.34
N THR A 167 -5.60 -21.23 16.64
CA THR A 167 -5.74 -21.50 15.21
C THR A 167 -6.27 -20.26 14.51
N ILE A 168 -5.78 -20.00 13.30
CA ILE A 168 -6.25 -18.93 12.42
C ILE A 168 -7.57 -19.28 11.70
N VAL A 169 -8.18 -20.41 12.06
CA VAL A 169 -9.36 -20.96 11.36
C VAL A 169 -10.54 -19.99 11.45
N MET A 170 -10.66 -19.25 12.55
CA MET A 170 -11.70 -18.24 12.70
C MET A 170 -11.48 -17.10 11.71
N GLU A 171 -10.27 -16.58 11.61
CA GLU A 171 -9.87 -15.50 10.71
C GLU A 171 -9.99 -15.92 9.25
N GLU A 172 -9.55 -17.11 8.88
CA GLU A 172 -9.72 -17.68 7.53
C GLU A 172 -11.20 -17.78 7.17
N ARG A 173 -12.02 -18.29 8.09
CA ARG A 173 -13.48 -18.39 7.90
C ARG A 173 -14.10 -17.00 7.75
N ASN A 174 -13.65 -16.02 8.53
CA ASN A 174 -14.10 -14.63 8.43
C ASN A 174 -13.74 -14.01 7.09
N MET A 175 -12.51 -14.25 6.60
CA MET A 175 -12.04 -13.79 5.30
C MET A 175 -12.81 -14.48 4.16
N ALA A 176 -13.14 -15.76 4.28
CA ALA A 176 -13.97 -16.47 3.31
C ALA A 176 -15.40 -15.91 3.25
N VAL A 177 -16.03 -15.64 4.41
CA VAL A 177 -17.35 -15.00 4.48
C VAL A 177 -17.29 -13.58 3.93
N LEU A 178 -16.26 -12.83 4.27
CA LEU A 178 -15.99 -11.48 3.77
C LEU A 178 -15.86 -11.47 2.24
N ASP A 179 -15.02 -12.33 1.68
CA ASP A 179 -14.83 -12.46 0.23
C ASP A 179 -16.14 -12.82 -0.47
N ASN A 180 -16.90 -13.77 0.10
CA ASN A 180 -18.20 -14.15 -0.44
C ASN A 180 -19.21 -12.98 -0.39
N LEU A 181 -19.28 -12.26 0.74
CA LEU A 181 -20.15 -11.08 0.88
C LEU A 181 -19.79 -9.97 -0.11
N LEU A 182 -18.50 -9.71 -0.32
CA LEU A 182 -18.02 -8.73 -1.29
C LEU A 182 -18.37 -9.15 -2.73
N ARG A 183 -18.28 -10.45 -3.06
CA ARG A 183 -18.69 -10.98 -4.37
C ARG A 183 -20.18 -10.89 -4.61
N CYS A 184 -20.99 -11.24 -3.60
CA CYS A 184 -22.46 -11.24 -3.70
C CYS A 184 -23.06 -9.84 -3.63
N LYS A 185 -22.47 -8.92 -2.85
CA LYS A 185 -23.03 -7.58 -2.57
C LYS A 185 -21.96 -6.51 -2.75
N LEU A 186 -21.65 -6.20 -4.00
CA LEU A 186 -20.57 -5.26 -4.38
C LEU A 186 -20.73 -3.83 -3.85
N SER A 187 -21.96 -3.42 -3.52
CA SER A 187 -22.30 -2.11 -2.97
C SER A 187 -22.48 -2.11 -1.45
N ILE A 188 -22.12 -3.21 -0.77
CA ILE A 188 -22.21 -3.25 0.70
C ILE A 188 -21.20 -2.26 1.30
N SER A 189 -21.66 -1.41 2.20
CA SER A 189 -20.77 -0.52 2.93
C SER A 189 -19.90 -1.32 3.90
N ALA A 190 -18.69 -0.86 4.18
CA ALA A 190 -17.79 -1.50 5.14
C ALA A 190 -18.44 -1.71 6.52
N HIS A 191 -19.27 -0.76 6.96
CA HIS A 191 -20.02 -0.88 8.21
C HIS A 191 -21.04 -2.02 8.20
N ASN A 192 -21.79 -2.18 7.11
CA ASN A 192 -22.76 -3.26 6.97
C ASN A 192 -22.06 -4.62 6.87
N LEU A 193 -20.90 -4.66 6.22
CA LEU A 193 -20.04 -5.83 6.11
C LEU A 193 -19.56 -6.31 7.49
N GLU A 194 -18.99 -5.40 8.28
CA GLU A 194 -18.55 -5.64 9.66
C GLU A 194 -19.72 -6.10 10.54
N THR A 195 -20.86 -5.40 10.48
CA THR A 195 -22.05 -5.77 11.23
C THR A 195 -22.56 -7.17 10.86
N THR A 196 -22.51 -7.52 9.58
CA THR A 196 -22.92 -8.85 9.09
C THR A 196 -21.95 -9.94 9.59
N LEU A 197 -20.64 -9.69 9.55
CA LEU A 197 -19.63 -10.60 10.06
C LEU A 197 -19.79 -10.81 11.57
N MET A 198 -19.94 -9.73 12.34
CA MET A 198 -20.19 -9.80 13.78
C MET A 198 -21.49 -10.54 14.10
N TRP A 199 -22.57 -10.27 13.36
CA TRP A 199 -23.83 -10.98 13.53
C TRP A 199 -23.65 -12.47 13.29
N TRP A 200 -22.90 -12.85 12.25
CA TRP A 200 -22.69 -14.25 11.95
C TRP A 200 -21.81 -14.96 12.99
N GLN A 201 -20.75 -14.30 13.47
CA GLN A 201 -19.83 -14.86 14.47
C GLN A 201 -20.47 -15.00 15.85
N ASN A 202 -21.12 -13.95 16.33
CA ASN A 202 -21.66 -13.90 17.69
C ASN A 202 -22.97 -14.68 17.82
N LYS A 203 -23.53 -15.16 16.70
CA LYS A 203 -24.81 -15.88 16.63
C LYS A 203 -25.92 -15.25 17.50
N PRO A 204 -26.13 -13.92 17.44
CA PRO A 204 -27.14 -13.28 18.25
C PRO A 204 -28.55 -13.76 17.85
N ALA A 205 -28.73 -14.33 16.65
CA ALA A 205 -29.96 -15.01 16.27
C ALA A 205 -30.31 -16.16 17.23
N GLY A 206 -29.35 -17.04 17.54
CA GLY A 206 -29.57 -18.14 18.50
C GLY A 206 -29.90 -17.62 19.90
N TYR A 207 -29.14 -16.62 20.37
CA TYR A 207 -29.44 -15.94 21.64
C TYR A 207 -30.87 -15.35 21.66
N LEU A 208 -31.30 -14.70 20.57
CA LEU A 208 -32.64 -14.15 20.48
C LEU A 208 -33.72 -15.24 20.41
N GLU A 209 -33.44 -16.35 19.74
CA GLU A 209 -34.33 -17.52 19.65
C GLU A 209 -34.55 -18.18 21.01
N ASP A 210 -33.51 -18.25 21.84
CA ASP A 210 -33.56 -18.79 23.21
C ASP A 210 -34.36 -17.90 24.18
N LEU A 211 -34.54 -16.60 23.86
CA LEU A 211 -35.35 -15.69 24.67
C LEU A 211 -36.85 -15.90 24.43
N THR A 212 -37.62 -15.82 25.51
CA THR A 212 -39.09 -15.78 25.42
C THR A 212 -39.55 -14.56 24.62
N LYS A 213 -40.70 -14.66 23.95
CA LYS A 213 -41.29 -13.56 23.16
C LYS A 213 -41.33 -12.21 23.91
N PRO A 214 -41.81 -12.12 25.18
CA PRO A 214 -41.84 -10.84 25.90
C PRO A 214 -40.44 -10.27 26.19
N GLN A 215 -39.45 -11.11 26.50
CA GLN A 215 -38.06 -10.65 26.71
C GLN A 215 -37.45 -10.12 25.41
N ARG A 216 -37.68 -10.82 24.30
CA ARG A 216 -37.23 -10.43 22.96
C ARG A 216 -37.84 -9.09 22.52
N GLU A 217 -39.13 -8.91 22.73
CA GLU A 217 -39.84 -7.65 22.43
C GLU A 217 -39.31 -6.50 23.29
N LYS A 218 -39.09 -6.73 24.60
CA LYS A 218 -38.47 -5.73 25.48
C LYS A 218 -37.09 -5.31 24.98
N LEU A 219 -36.24 -6.27 24.62
CA LEU A 219 -34.89 -6.00 24.10
C LEU A 219 -34.94 -5.24 22.77
N HIS A 220 -35.86 -5.59 21.86
CA HIS A 220 -36.07 -4.83 20.62
C HIS A 220 -36.57 -3.40 20.87
N MET A 221 -37.46 -3.19 21.84
CA MET A 221 -37.92 -1.85 22.21
C MET A 221 -36.78 -1.00 22.78
N GLU A 222 -35.96 -1.57 23.67
CA GLU A 222 -34.78 -0.89 24.22
C GLU A 222 -33.76 -0.54 23.13
N ALA A 223 -33.51 -1.46 22.18
CA ALA A 223 -32.64 -1.20 21.03
C ALA A 223 -33.20 -0.05 20.17
N ARG A 224 -34.50 -0.07 19.84
CA ARG A 224 -35.17 1.02 19.09
C ARG A 224 -35.06 2.36 19.79
N LYS A 225 -35.18 2.38 21.12
CA LYS A 225 -35.03 3.59 21.94
C LYS A 225 -33.59 4.16 21.90
N LYS A 226 -32.58 3.30 21.84
CA LYS A 226 -31.16 3.70 21.80
C LYS A 226 -30.65 4.09 20.41
N ILE A 227 -31.24 3.57 19.34
CA ILE A 227 -30.80 3.82 17.95
C ILE A 227 -30.67 5.33 17.63
N PRO A 228 -31.62 6.22 17.96
CA PRO A 228 -31.48 7.65 17.69
C PRO A 228 -30.25 8.28 18.37
N GLN A 229 -29.99 7.91 19.62
CA GLN A 229 -28.83 8.40 20.39
C GLN A 229 -27.52 7.91 19.76
N MET A 230 -27.46 6.62 19.37
CA MET A 230 -26.30 6.06 18.66
C MET A 230 -26.08 6.76 17.32
N LYS A 231 -27.13 6.99 16.52
CA LYS A 231 -27.02 7.72 15.24
C LYS A 231 -26.51 9.14 15.43
N CYS A 232 -26.98 9.84 16.47
CA CYS A 232 -26.49 11.18 16.82
C CYS A 232 -25.00 11.15 17.17
N ALA A 233 -24.57 10.20 18.01
CA ALA A 233 -23.17 10.03 18.39
C ALA A 233 -22.27 9.71 17.19
N ILE A 234 -22.70 8.79 16.31
CA ILE A 234 -21.98 8.44 15.08
C ILE A 234 -21.86 9.65 14.15
N ASN A 235 -22.93 10.42 13.97
CA ASN A 235 -22.90 11.62 13.11
C ASN A 235 -21.98 12.70 13.68
N LYS A 236 -22.00 12.92 15.00
CA LYS A 236 -21.08 13.84 15.70
C LYS A 236 -19.63 13.39 15.49
N HIS A 237 -19.34 12.11 15.68
CA HIS A 237 -18.01 11.56 15.48
C HIS A 237 -17.54 11.70 14.02
N ARG A 238 -18.40 11.40 13.04
CA ARG A 238 -18.12 11.61 11.61
C ARG A 238 -17.82 13.07 11.28
N LYS A 239 -18.52 14.03 11.92
CA LYS A 239 -18.24 15.46 11.74
C LYS A 239 -16.84 15.81 12.24
N VAL A 240 -16.50 15.39 13.46
CA VAL A 240 -15.17 15.60 14.05
C VAL A 240 -14.06 14.98 13.19
N LEU A 241 -14.26 13.76 12.68
CA LEU A 241 -13.30 13.11 11.79
C LEU A 241 -13.10 13.89 10.49
N ARG A 242 -14.18 14.37 9.88
CA ARG A 242 -14.09 15.20 8.67
C ARG A 242 -13.32 16.50 8.91
N GLU A 243 -13.61 17.18 10.01
CA GLU A 243 -12.90 18.41 10.40
C GLU A 243 -11.40 18.13 10.63
N LYS A 244 -11.05 17.03 11.30
CA LYS A 244 -9.65 16.62 11.49
C LYS A 244 -8.94 16.31 10.17
N VAL A 245 -9.61 15.60 9.25
CA VAL A 245 -9.04 15.29 7.93
C VAL A 245 -8.84 16.56 7.10
N GLU A 246 -9.81 17.47 7.11
CA GLU A 246 -9.72 18.75 6.40
C GLU A 246 -8.59 19.62 6.97
N GLN A 247 -8.44 19.68 8.29
CA GLN A 247 -7.34 20.38 8.93
C GLN A 247 -5.98 19.79 8.54
N LYS A 248 -5.82 18.47 8.58
CA LYS A 248 -4.58 17.81 8.15
C LYS A 248 -4.23 18.09 6.68
N LEU A 249 -5.24 18.16 5.81
CA LEU A 249 -5.04 18.52 4.40
C LEU A 249 -4.58 19.97 4.26
N LYS A 250 -5.20 20.90 5.00
CA LYS A 250 -4.78 22.31 5.05
C LYS A 250 -3.34 22.45 5.55
N ASP A 251 -2.98 21.76 6.62
CA ASP A 251 -1.62 21.78 7.18
C ASP A 251 -0.59 21.22 6.19
N LYS A 252 -0.95 20.14 5.48
CA LYS A 252 -0.10 19.56 4.42
C LYS A 252 0.11 20.53 3.26
N HIS A 253 -0.94 21.23 2.83
CA HIS A 253 -0.83 22.26 1.79
C HIS A 253 0.06 23.43 2.22
N GLN A 254 -0.15 23.96 3.43
CA GLN A 254 0.69 25.05 3.96
C GLN A 254 2.16 24.63 4.11
N LYS A 255 2.42 23.38 4.54
CA LYS A 255 3.78 22.85 4.64
C LYS A 255 4.45 22.78 3.26
N LYS A 256 3.70 22.35 2.23
CA LYS A 256 4.18 22.31 0.84
C LYS A 256 4.49 23.71 0.30
N GLU A 257 3.60 24.68 0.52
CA GLU A 257 3.83 26.08 0.13
C GLU A 257 5.07 26.67 0.82
N LYS A 258 5.24 26.41 2.13
CA LYS A 258 6.45 26.83 2.86
C LYS A 258 7.72 26.20 2.30
N GLN A 259 7.67 24.92 1.89
CA GLN A 259 8.81 24.24 1.26
C GLN A 259 9.12 24.83 -0.13
N GLU A 260 8.11 25.12 -0.94
CA GLU A 260 8.28 25.75 -2.25
C GLU A 260 8.89 27.14 -2.12
N VAL A 261 8.41 27.97 -1.18
CA VAL A 261 9.00 29.29 -0.89
C VAL A 261 10.46 29.16 -0.45
N ARG A 262 10.79 28.19 0.41
CA ARG A 262 12.18 27.92 0.81
C ARG A 262 13.04 27.54 -0.39
N HIS A 263 12.55 26.67 -1.28
CA HIS A 263 13.27 26.28 -2.51
C HIS A 263 13.48 27.47 -3.45
N ILE A 264 12.46 28.32 -3.64
CA ILE A 264 12.58 29.53 -4.46
C ILE A 264 13.63 30.47 -3.86
N ASN A 265 13.60 30.70 -2.55
CA ASN A 265 14.58 31.56 -1.88
C ASN A 265 16.01 31.00 -1.97
N MET A 266 16.18 29.68 -1.82
CA MET A 266 17.48 29.03 -2.02
C MET A 266 17.98 29.20 -3.45
N ARG A 267 17.11 29.02 -4.45
CA ARG A 267 17.46 29.19 -5.87
C ARG A 267 17.85 30.64 -6.17
N LEU A 268 17.08 31.62 -5.66
CA LEU A 268 17.39 33.04 -5.82
C LEU A 268 18.73 33.40 -5.15
N LYS A 269 19.00 32.86 -3.96
CA LYS A 269 20.28 33.05 -3.27
C LYS A 269 21.45 32.51 -4.10
N ALA A 270 21.35 31.28 -4.58
CA ALA A 270 22.37 30.67 -5.43
C ALA A 270 22.58 31.47 -6.74
N SER A 271 21.50 31.95 -7.37
CA SER A 271 21.60 32.80 -8.56
C SER A 271 22.32 34.12 -8.28
N ARG A 272 22.09 34.75 -7.12
CA ARG A 272 22.81 35.98 -6.70
C ARG A 272 24.28 35.70 -6.45
N GLU A 273 24.62 34.59 -5.81
CA GLU A 273 26.01 34.18 -5.58
C GLU A 273 26.72 33.96 -6.92
N VAL A 274 26.13 33.22 -7.87
CA VAL A 274 26.69 33.05 -9.23
C VAL A 274 26.85 34.38 -9.95
N SER A 275 25.87 35.29 -9.83
CA SER A 275 25.95 36.63 -10.45
C SER A 275 27.09 37.47 -9.84
N SER A 276 27.37 37.33 -8.55
CA SER A 276 28.51 38.01 -7.92
C SER A 276 29.86 37.51 -8.45
N TYR A 277 29.94 36.22 -8.82
CA TYR A 277 31.10 35.68 -9.52
C TYR A 277 31.11 36.08 -11.00
N ALA A 278 29.98 36.37 -11.64
CA ALA A 278 29.95 36.82 -13.03
C ALA A 278 30.57 38.21 -13.22
N ASN A 279 30.72 39.02 -12.17
CA ASN A 279 31.59 40.22 -12.20
C ASN A 279 33.08 39.88 -12.35
N LEU A 280 33.49 38.59 -12.32
CA LEU A 280 34.79 38.15 -12.82
C LEU A 280 34.91 38.34 -14.34
N SER A 281 33.81 38.45 -15.10
CA SER A 281 33.88 38.80 -16.52
C SER A 281 34.38 40.23 -16.75
N GLU A 282 34.10 41.18 -15.84
CA GLU A 282 34.73 42.51 -15.84
C GLU A 282 36.22 42.46 -15.44
N ILE A 283 36.59 41.50 -14.58
CA ILE A 283 37.99 41.27 -14.20
C ILE A 283 38.78 40.59 -15.34
N LEU A 284 38.13 39.70 -16.11
CA LEU A 284 38.69 39.05 -17.30
C LEU A 284 38.73 40.01 -18.49
N ALA A 285 37.72 40.88 -18.68
CA ALA A 285 37.71 41.91 -19.71
C ALA A 285 38.82 42.98 -19.53
N ARG A 286 39.41 43.09 -18.33
CA ARG A 286 40.60 43.93 -18.09
C ARG A 286 41.93 43.26 -18.44
N ASN A 287 41.94 41.95 -18.71
CA ASN A 287 43.17 41.19 -18.98
C ASN A 287 43.35 40.79 -20.46
N ASP A 288 42.33 40.91 -21.32
CA ASP A 288 42.43 40.48 -22.71
C ASP A 288 42.66 41.65 -23.68
N GLY A 289 43.92 42.09 -23.74
CA GLY A 289 44.46 42.70 -24.95
C GLY A 289 44.69 41.64 -26.02
N ALA A 290 43.64 41.01 -26.56
CA ALA A 290 43.74 40.20 -27.78
C ALA A 290 42.38 39.89 -28.41
N SER A 291 42.26 40.29 -29.69
CA SER A 291 41.41 39.72 -30.73
C SER A 291 39.90 39.90 -30.63
N GLU A 292 39.42 40.84 -31.44
CA GLU A 292 38.05 41.08 -31.85
C GLU A 292 37.42 39.82 -32.49
N VAL A 293 36.52 39.15 -31.76
CA VAL A 293 35.45 38.37 -32.39
C VAL A 293 34.15 38.78 -31.71
N PRO A 294 33.16 39.34 -32.43
CA PRO A 294 31.92 39.77 -31.83
C PRO A 294 31.12 38.53 -31.38
N ALA A 295 31.03 38.33 -30.07
CA ALA A 295 30.18 37.30 -29.50
C ALA A 295 28.71 37.59 -29.86
N PRO A 296 27.91 36.56 -30.24
CA PRO A 296 26.51 36.74 -30.55
C PRO A 296 25.77 37.28 -29.32
N THR A 297 25.13 38.44 -29.50
CA THR A 297 24.35 39.12 -28.47
C THR A 297 23.14 38.28 -28.09
N LEU A 298 23.31 37.37 -27.13
CA LEU A 298 22.21 36.71 -26.44
C LEU A 298 21.56 37.72 -25.51
N VAL A 299 20.59 38.47 -26.03
CA VAL A 299 19.71 39.32 -25.21
C VAL A 299 18.78 38.41 -24.40
N TYR A 300 19.24 37.97 -23.23
CA TYR A 300 18.34 37.47 -22.21
C TYR A 300 17.48 38.63 -21.73
N LYS A 301 16.21 38.65 -22.14
CA LYS A 301 15.21 39.48 -21.46
C LYS A 301 15.11 38.94 -20.04
N GLU A 302 15.55 39.74 -19.06
CA GLU A 302 15.30 39.44 -17.66
C GLU A 302 13.82 39.05 -17.50
N PRO A 303 13.49 37.95 -16.80
CA PRO A 303 12.12 37.69 -16.43
C PRO A 303 11.70 38.90 -15.59
N GLN A 304 10.89 39.79 -16.16
CA GLN A 304 10.33 40.92 -15.43
C GLN A 304 9.77 40.37 -14.14
N ASP A 305 10.43 40.73 -13.05
CA ASP A 305 10.13 40.25 -11.71
C ASP A 305 8.61 40.42 -11.53
N ILE A 306 7.90 39.40 -11.06
CA ILE A 306 6.43 39.49 -10.90
C ILE A 306 6.07 40.71 -10.05
N ASN A 307 7.00 41.17 -9.21
CA ASN A 307 6.88 42.38 -8.42
C ASN A 307 6.92 43.68 -9.25
N GLN A 308 7.64 43.72 -10.37
CA GLN A 308 7.71 44.84 -11.33
C GLN A 308 6.64 44.81 -12.43
N ALA A 309 5.86 43.73 -12.54
CA ALA A 309 4.75 43.68 -13.47
C ALA A 309 3.73 44.80 -13.13
N THR A 310 3.38 45.62 -14.14
CA THR A 310 2.34 46.64 -14.01
C THR A 310 1.05 46.00 -13.47
N VAL A 311 0.25 46.80 -12.77
CA VAL A 311 -1.00 46.33 -12.16
C VAL A 311 -1.90 45.62 -13.19
N GLU A 312 -1.92 46.09 -14.44
CA GLU A 312 -2.67 45.43 -15.52
C GLU A 312 -2.15 44.03 -15.86
N LYS A 313 -0.82 43.85 -15.93
CA LYS A 313 -0.19 42.57 -16.27
C LYS A 313 -0.38 41.53 -15.16
N LYS A 314 -0.35 41.98 -13.90
CA LYS A 314 -0.73 41.15 -12.73
C LYS A 314 -2.20 40.74 -12.79
N ARG A 315 -3.10 41.65 -13.18
CA ARG A 315 -4.53 41.39 -13.33
C ARG A 315 -4.81 40.39 -14.46
N GLU A 316 -4.12 40.50 -15.59
CA GLU A 316 -4.25 39.61 -16.74
C GLU A 316 -3.80 38.17 -16.38
N LEU A 317 -2.66 38.03 -15.70
CA LEU A 317 -2.16 36.73 -15.23
C LEU A 317 -3.13 36.07 -14.24
N LYS A 318 -3.72 36.86 -13.33
CA LYS A 318 -4.72 36.36 -12.37
C LYS A 318 -5.98 35.84 -13.08
N LEU A 319 -6.43 36.55 -14.11
CA LEU A 319 -7.57 36.14 -14.97
C LEU A 319 -7.29 34.85 -15.75
N LYS A 320 -6.09 34.70 -16.31
CA LYS A 320 -5.67 33.45 -17.00
C LYS A 320 -5.66 32.27 -16.02
N LEU A 321 -5.17 32.47 -14.80
CA LEU A 321 -5.13 31.44 -13.75
C LEU A 321 -6.54 31.01 -13.30
N GLU A 322 -7.48 31.95 -13.16
CA GLU A 322 -8.87 31.62 -12.84
C GLU A 322 -9.57 30.84 -13.95
N LYS A 323 -9.34 31.17 -15.22
CA LYS A 323 -9.89 30.41 -16.35
C LYS A 323 -9.41 28.95 -16.34
N VAL A 324 -8.12 28.73 -16.08
CA VAL A 324 -7.56 27.37 -15.98
C VAL A 324 -8.16 26.60 -14.81
N LYS A 325 -8.38 27.25 -13.65
CA LYS A 325 -9.01 26.62 -12.49
C LYS A 325 -10.48 26.24 -12.76
N LYS A 326 -11.25 27.11 -13.41
CA LYS A 326 -12.64 26.81 -13.78
C LYS A 326 -12.74 25.68 -14.79
N GLY A 327 -11.85 25.65 -15.79
CA GLY A 327 -11.80 24.56 -16.78
C GLY A 327 -11.55 23.19 -16.15
N ARG A 328 -10.72 23.12 -15.08
CA ARG A 328 -10.46 21.87 -14.33
C ARG A 328 -11.57 21.43 -13.40
N GLN A 329 -12.53 22.30 -13.08
CA GLN A 329 -13.69 21.97 -12.24
C GLN A 329 -14.91 21.55 -13.06
N SER A 330 -14.92 21.87 -14.35
CA SER A 330 -15.98 21.53 -15.30
C SER A 330 -15.68 20.29 -16.15
N SER A 331 -14.60 19.56 -15.85
CA SER A 331 -14.20 18.31 -16.49
C SER A 331 -14.18 17.19 -15.47
#